data_AF-A0A1Z7YS17-F1
#
_entry.id   AF-A0A1Z7YS17-F1
#
_cell.length_a   1.000
_cell.length_b   1.000
_cell.length_c   1.000
_cell.angle_alpha   90.00
_cell.angle_beta   90.00
_cell.angle_gamma   90.00
#
_symmetry.space_group_name_H-M   'P 1'
#
loop_
_entity.id
_entity.type
_entity.pdbx_description
1 polymer ?
#
loop_
_entity_poly.entity_id
_entity_poly.type
_entity_poly.pdbx_seq_one_letter_code
_entity_poly.pdbx_strand_id
1 'polypeptide(L)'
;MRKTDKKIENQLILVLTDVCETALKAIDGFQWLTHLVEYSDFPNSLKVICIFDTNENLAVYLSKNVDDDLKSLIQKKLQEVGVSIKNIDRQVTFDTEEDCAKEHNGKWKNRLS
;
A
#
# COMPACT_ATOMS: atom_id res chain seq x y z
N MET A 1 -10.17 -20.83 -4.75
CA MET A 1 -8.76 -20.47 -4.54
C MET A 1 -7.88 -21.58 -5.11
N ARG A 2 -7.11 -21.29 -6.15
CA ARG A 2 -6.15 -22.20 -6.80
C ARG A 2 -4.85 -22.21 -5.99
N LYS A 3 -4.04 -23.27 -6.12
CA LYS A 3 -2.75 -23.41 -5.40
C LYS A 3 -1.80 -22.23 -5.64
N THR A 4 -1.89 -21.63 -6.83
CA THR A 4 -1.09 -20.46 -7.23
C THR A 4 -1.47 -19.20 -6.47
N ASP A 5 -2.77 -18.93 -6.30
CA ASP A 5 -3.29 -17.75 -5.61
C ASP A 5 -2.77 -17.70 -4.16
N LYS A 6 -2.82 -18.85 -3.48
CA LYS A 6 -2.36 -18.98 -2.09
C LYS A 6 -0.86 -18.71 -1.93
N LYS A 7 -0.06 -19.08 -2.94
CA LYS A 7 1.38 -18.79 -2.95
C LYS A 7 1.64 -17.30 -3.14
N ILE A 8 0.93 -16.67 -4.09
CA ILE A 8 1.04 -15.24 -4.35
C ILE A 8 0.63 -14.45 -3.11
N GLU A 9 -0.51 -14.78 -2.50
CA GLU A 9 -1.00 -14.14 -1.27
C GLU A 9 0.06 -14.16 -0.17
N ASN A 10 0.64 -15.33 0.09
CA ASN A 10 1.64 -15.49 1.13
C ASN A 10 2.91 -14.68 0.84
N GLN A 11 3.33 -14.59 -0.43
CA GLN A 11 4.46 -13.73 -0.82
C GLN A 11 4.13 -12.25 -0.66
N LEU A 12 2.91 -11.86 -1.04
CA LEU A 12 2.45 -10.49 -0.96
C LEU A 12 2.42 -10.02 0.49
N ILE A 13 1.88 -10.83 1.40
CA ILE A 13 1.87 -10.54 2.84
C ILE A 13 3.29 -10.32 3.35
N LEU A 14 4.21 -11.25 3.05
CA LEU A 14 5.61 -11.12 3.51
C LEU A 14 6.29 -9.85 2.99
N VAL A 15 6.13 -9.56 1.70
CA VAL A 15 6.68 -8.35 1.07
C VAL A 15 6.08 -7.09 1.66
N LEU A 16 4.76 -7.04 1.80
CA LEU A 16 4.06 -5.86 2.29
C LEU A 16 4.30 -5.63 3.77
N THR A 17 4.52 -6.68 4.58
CA THR A 17 4.97 -6.54 5.97
C THR A 17 6.33 -5.87 6.04
N ASP A 18 7.31 -6.32 5.24
CA ASP A 18 8.66 -5.72 5.21
C ASP A 18 8.64 -4.26 4.73
N VAL A 19 7.82 -3.96 3.72
CA VAL A 19 7.56 -2.57 3.28
C VAL A 19 6.95 -1.76 4.41
N CYS A 20 5.93 -2.28 5.10
CA CYS A 20 5.24 -1.59 6.19
C CYS A 20 6.21 -1.24 7.32
N GLU A 21 7.05 -2.18 7.74
CA GLU A 21 8.06 -1.95 8.78
C GLU A 21 9.13 -0.93 8.35
N THR A 22 9.51 -0.96 7.07
CA THR A 22 10.46 0.01 6.51
C THR A 22 9.84 1.41 6.44
N ALA A 23 8.60 1.50 5.96
CA ALA A 23 7.82 2.73 5.89
C ALA A 23 7.63 3.36 7.27
N LEU A 24 7.27 2.56 8.27
CA LEU A 24 7.15 2.99 9.67
C LEU A 24 8.44 3.63 10.23
N LYS A 25 9.62 3.19 9.76
CA LYS A 25 10.92 3.72 10.21
C LYS A 25 11.41 4.88 9.35
N ALA A 26 11.06 4.90 8.07
CA ALA A 26 11.53 5.89 7.11
C ALA A 26 10.63 7.14 7.06
N ILE A 27 9.33 6.97 7.35
CA ILE A 27 8.30 7.98 7.14
C ILE A 27 7.67 8.34 8.48
N ASP A 28 7.82 9.61 8.85
CA ASP A 28 7.17 10.16 10.02
C ASP A 28 5.65 10.28 9.78
N GLY A 29 4.86 9.78 10.71
CA GLY A 29 3.40 9.77 10.60
C GLY A 29 2.81 8.64 9.76
N PHE A 30 3.60 7.75 9.18
CA PHE A 30 3.05 6.52 8.59
C PHE A 30 2.56 5.57 9.70
N GLN A 31 1.39 4.95 9.51
CA GLN A 31 0.76 4.08 10.51
C GLN A 31 0.73 2.61 10.07
N TRP A 32 0.16 2.33 8.91
CA TRP A 32 0.05 0.98 8.37
C TRP A 32 -0.26 1.02 6.88
N LEU A 33 -0.12 -0.11 6.19
CA LEU A 33 -0.61 -0.27 4.84
C LEU A 33 -1.48 -1.51 4.73
N THR A 34 -2.40 -1.49 3.78
CA THR A 34 -3.22 -2.63 3.39
C THR A 34 -3.12 -2.86 1.89
N HIS A 35 -3.48 -4.06 1.46
CA HIS A 35 -3.53 -4.41 0.05
C HIS A 35 -4.86 -5.04 -0.30
N LEU A 36 -5.33 -4.74 -1.50
CA LEU A 36 -6.50 -5.32 -2.13
C LEU A 36 -6.03 -5.94 -3.43
N VAL A 37 -6.25 -7.23 -3.59
CA VAL A 37 -5.80 -7.95 -4.78
C VAL A 37 -6.95 -8.76 -5.35
N GLU A 38 -7.23 -8.54 -6.63
CA GLU A 38 -8.15 -9.40 -7.36
C GLU A 38 -7.34 -10.44 -8.14
N TYR A 39 -7.38 -11.69 -7.69
CA TYR A 39 -6.64 -12.79 -8.30
C TYR A 39 -7.09 -13.11 -9.74
N SER A 40 -8.27 -12.65 -10.14
CA SER A 40 -8.79 -12.80 -11.50
C SER A 40 -8.00 -11.98 -12.54
N ASP A 41 -7.47 -10.81 -12.15
CA ASP A 41 -6.72 -9.89 -13.03
C ASP A 41 -5.32 -9.55 -12.47
N PHE A 42 -4.80 -10.44 -11.62
CA PHE A 42 -3.46 -10.30 -11.04
C PHE A 42 -2.38 -10.35 -12.14
N PRO A 43 -1.34 -9.47 -12.10
CA PRO A 43 -0.99 -8.50 -11.06
C PRO A 43 -1.50 -7.06 -11.26
N ASN A 44 -2.31 -6.79 -12.29
CA ASN A 44 -2.74 -5.43 -12.61
C ASN A 44 -3.77 -4.88 -11.62
N SER A 45 -4.62 -5.76 -11.06
CA SER A 45 -5.64 -5.38 -10.08
C SER A 45 -5.14 -5.29 -8.63
N LEU A 46 -3.83 -5.40 -8.38
CA LEU A 46 -3.29 -5.12 -7.05
C LEU A 46 -3.44 -3.63 -6.73
N LYS A 47 -3.96 -3.33 -5.55
CA LYS A 47 -3.99 -2.00 -4.96
C LYS A 47 -3.37 -2.06 -3.58
N VAL A 48 -2.54 -1.10 -3.25
CA VAL A 48 -1.91 -0.94 -1.95
C VAL A 48 -2.33 0.42 -1.42
N ILE A 49 -2.93 0.46 -0.25
CA ILE A 49 -3.36 1.71 0.40
C ILE A 49 -2.48 1.91 1.62
N CYS A 50 -1.73 3.01 1.63
CA CYS A 50 -0.81 3.42 2.69
C CYS A 50 -1.48 4.46 3.57
N ILE A 51 -1.57 4.19 4.87
CA ILE A 51 -2.31 5.00 5.84
C ILE A 51 -1.34 5.79 6.72
N PHE A 52 -1.61 7.08 6.80
CA PHE A 52 -0.91 8.04 7.64
C PHE A 52 -1.79 8.50 8.80
N ASP A 53 -1.15 8.98 9.86
CA ASP A 53 -1.81 9.51 11.05
C ASP A 53 -2.60 10.80 10.71
N THR A 54 -1.93 11.78 10.11
CA THR A 54 -2.51 13.10 9.79
C THR A 54 -2.29 13.52 8.35
N ASN A 55 -3.18 14.39 7.86
CA ASN A 55 -3.06 15.01 6.53
C ASN A 55 -1.79 15.86 6.39
N GLU A 56 -1.31 16.46 7.48
CA GLU A 56 -0.05 17.21 7.48
C GLU A 56 1.15 16.28 7.21
N ASN A 57 1.24 15.14 7.89
CA ASN A 57 2.30 14.17 7.65
C ASN A 57 2.27 13.63 6.22
N LEU A 58 1.07 13.34 5.70
CA LEU A 58 0.91 12.96 4.29
C LEU A 58 1.36 14.09 3.36
N ALA A 59 0.94 15.33 3.59
CA ALA A 59 1.33 16.47 2.74
C ALA A 59 2.86 16.71 2.76
N VAL A 60 3.50 16.58 3.92
CA VAL A 60 4.96 16.65 4.06
C VAL A 60 5.62 15.53 3.28
N TYR A 61 5.11 14.31 3.40
CA TYR A 61 5.60 13.15 2.66
C TYR A 61 5.51 13.34 1.14
N LEU A 62 4.34 13.75 0.64
CA LEU A 62 4.11 14.06 -0.78
C LEU A 62 5.02 15.20 -1.26
N SER A 63 5.22 16.22 -0.42
CA SER A 63 6.10 17.36 -0.74
C SER A 63 7.59 16.98 -0.79
N LYS A 64 8.01 15.99 0.01
CA LYS A 64 9.40 15.50 0.04
C LYS A 64 9.81 14.71 -1.22
N ASN A 65 8.95 14.56 -2.23
CA ASN A 65 9.21 13.70 -3.40
C ASN A 65 9.55 12.24 -3.00
N VAL A 66 9.11 11.80 -1.82
CA VAL A 66 9.29 10.41 -1.35
C VAL A 66 8.28 9.46 -2.00
N ASP A 67 7.37 10.01 -2.81
CA ASP A 67 6.53 9.24 -3.72
C ASP A 67 7.32 8.17 -4.50
N ASP A 68 8.55 8.48 -4.89
CA ASP A 68 9.42 7.50 -5.57
C ASP A 68 9.99 6.45 -4.61
N ASP A 69 10.34 6.78 -3.37
CA ASP A 69 11.04 5.86 -2.47
C ASP A 69 10.13 4.70 -2.01
N LEU A 70 8.91 5.00 -1.53
CA LEU A 70 7.99 3.94 -1.08
C LEU A 70 7.41 3.17 -2.26
N LYS A 71 6.99 3.85 -3.34
CA LYS A 71 6.47 3.17 -4.53
C LYS A 71 7.54 2.31 -5.18
N SER A 72 8.78 2.80 -5.30
CA SER A 72 9.90 2.03 -5.82
C SER A 72 10.25 0.86 -4.89
N LEU A 73 10.20 1.05 -3.57
CA LEU A 73 10.38 -0.04 -2.61
C LEU A 73 9.33 -1.14 -2.79
N ILE A 74 8.05 -0.77 -2.83
CA ILE A 74 6.93 -1.69 -3.07
C ILE A 74 7.13 -2.42 -4.41
N GLN A 75 7.37 -1.66 -5.47
CA GLN A 75 7.57 -2.19 -6.81
C GLN A 75 8.75 -3.17 -6.86
N LYS A 76 9.88 -2.82 -6.25
CA LYS A 76 11.08 -3.65 -6.19
C LYS A 76 10.82 -4.95 -5.42
N LYS A 77 10.23 -4.86 -4.22
CA LYS A 77 9.92 -6.03 -3.39
C LYS A 77 8.90 -6.96 -4.07
N LEU A 78 7.91 -6.38 -4.75
CA LEU A 78 6.95 -7.16 -5.54
C LEU A 78 7.64 -7.83 -6.74
N GLN A 79 8.54 -7.14 -7.42
CA GLN A 79 9.32 -7.71 -8.52
C GLN A 79 10.20 -8.88 -8.04
N GLU A 80 10.80 -8.79 -6.83
CA GLU A 80 11.60 -9.87 -6.23
C GLU A 80 10.79 -11.17 -6.03
N VAL A 81 9.50 -11.06 -5.76
CA VAL A 81 8.59 -12.22 -5.64
C VAL A 81 7.92 -12.62 -6.97
N GLY A 82 8.37 -12.03 -8.09
CA GLY A 82 7.88 -12.34 -9.44
C GLY A 82 6.62 -11.57 -9.85
N VAL A 83 6.29 -10.49 -9.15
CA VAL A 83 5.11 -9.65 -9.41
C VAL A 83 5.56 -8.38 -10.13
N SER A 84 5.41 -8.34 -11.45
CA SER A 84 5.73 -7.16 -12.26
C SER A 84 4.51 -6.24 -12.38
N ILE A 85 4.63 -5.04 -11.82
CA ILE A 85 3.62 -3.98 -11.90
C ILE A 85 4.05 -2.99 -12.95
N LYS A 86 3.17 -2.73 -13.91
CA LYS A 86 3.45 -1.74 -14.98
C LYS A 86 3.32 -0.30 -14.49
N ASN A 87 2.39 -0.03 -13.58
CA ASN A 87 2.06 1.33 -13.18
C ASN A 87 1.81 1.41 -11.67
N ILE A 88 2.90 1.45 -10.89
CA ILE A 88 2.84 1.46 -9.43
C ILE A 88 2.03 2.65 -8.89
N ASP A 89 2.07 3.78 -9.59
CA ASP A 89 1.32 4.99 -9.25
C ASP A 89 -0.20 4.79 -9.22
N ARG A 90 -0.72 3.89 -10.06
CA ARG A 90 -2.16 3.55 -10.09
C ARG A 90 -2.53 2.46 -9.11
N GLN A 91 -1.54 1.74 -8.60
CA GLN A 91 -1.73 0.65 -7.65
C GLN A 91 -1.55 1.12 -6.21
N VAL A 92 -0.64 2.07 -5.96
CA VAL A 92 -0.36 2.59 -4.63
C VAL A 92 -1.13 3.90 -4.42
N THR A 93 -2.03 3.89 -3.44
CA THR A 93 -2.77 5.06 -2.99
C THR A 93 -2.33 5.42 -1.57
N PHE A 94 -2.34 6.71 -1.25
CA PHE A 94 -2.05 7.22 0.07
C PHE A 94 -3.29 7.82 0.70
N ASP A 95 -3.38 7.66 2.01
CA ASP A 95 -4.60 7.95 2.73
C ASP A 95 -4.28 8.26 4.21
N THR A 96 -5.21 8.85 4.96
CA THR A 96 -4.97 9.24 6.36
C THR A 96 -6.12 8.82 7.28
N GLU A 97 -5.79 8.51 8.53
CA GLU A 97 -6.76 8.26 9.59
C GLU A 97 -7.61 9.49 9.86
N GLU A 98 -7.02 10.69 9.83
CA GLU A 98 -7.76 11.93 9.98
C GLU A 98 -8.83 12.11 8.89
N ASP A 99 -8.51 11.82 7.64
CA ASP A 99 -9.45 11.92 6.53
C ASP A 99 -10.55 10.84 6.62
N CYS A 100 -10.18 9.60 6.95
CA CYS A 100 -11.15 8.52 7.18
C CYS A 100 -12.08 8.83 8.38
N ALA A 101 -11.55 9.45 9.44
CA ALA A 101 -12.31 9.91 10.59
C ALA A 101 -13.30 11.03 10.20
N LYS A 102 -12.87 11.97 9.35
CA LYS A 102 -13.70 13.09 8.87
C LYS A 102 -14.80 12.63 7.90
N GLU A 103 -14.46 11.86 6.87
CA GLU A 103 -15.38 11.51 5.79
C GLU A 103 -16.22 10.27 6.09
N HIS A 104 -15.64 9.28 6.77
CA HIS A 104 -16.26 7.97 6.97
C HIS A 104 -16.39 7.57 8.45
N ASN A 105 -16.17 8.51 9.38
CA ASN A 105 -16.26 8.26 10.83
C ASN A 105 -15.32 7.12 11.28
N GLY A 106 -14.16 6.99 10.65
CA GLY A 106 -13.17 5.95 10.92
C GLY A 106 -13.53 4.58 10.35
N LYS A 107 -14.60 4.49 9.54
CA LYS A 107 -15.04 3.22 8.93
C LYS A 107 -14.26 2.93 7.65
N TRP A 108 -13.03 2.46 7.81
CA TRP A 108 -12.19 1.97 6.71
C TRP A 108 -12.90 0.93 5.81
N LYS A 109 -13.80 0.12 6.36
CA LYS A 109 -14.64 -0.80 5.57
C LYS A 109 -15.44 -0.09 4.48
N ASN A 110 -16.04 1.07 4.76
CA ASN A 110 -16.82 1.81 3.76
C ASN A 110 -15.92 2.52 2.76
N ARG A 111 -14.72 2.90 3.17
CA ARG A 111 -13.74 3.56 2.30
C ARG A 111 -13.06 2.59 1.34
N LEU A 112 -12.89 1.33 1.76
CA LEU A 112 -12.21 0.28 1.01
C LEU A 112 -13.17 -0.75 0.37
N SER A 113 -14.50 -0.56 0.44
CA SER A 113 -15.51 -1.41 -0.20
C SER A 113 -15.87 -0.96 -1.61
#